data_AF-A0A6M1M8R0-F1
#
_entry.id   AF-A0A6M1M8R0-F1
#
_cell.length_a   1.000
_cell.length_b   1.000
_cell.length_c   1.000
_cell.angle_alpha   90.00
_cell.angle_beta   90.00
_cell.angle_gamma   90.00
#
_symmetry.space_group_name_H-M   'P 1'
#
loop_
_entity.id
_entity.type
_entity.pdbx_description
1 polymer ?
#
loop_
_entity_poly.entity_id
_entity_poly.type
_entity_poly.pdbx_seq_one_letter_code
_entity_poly.pdbx_strand_id
1 'polypeptide(L)' 'MTKRTMTLNLTDAEMRVLDDLSARKDLTKTAVLRQALRLYQTVEARVEKGDKLLFENEATKEKAELMFL' A
#
# COMPACT_ATOMS: atom_id res chain seq x y z
N MET A 1 -23.88 -0.94 -2.86
CA MET A 1 -22.92 0.18 -2.67
C MET A 1 -22.80 0.96 -3.97
N THR A 2 -22.94 2.28 -3.90
CA THR A 2 -22.82 3.17 -5.07
C THR A 2 -21.34 3.38 -5.40
N LYS A 3 -20.92 3.04 -6.62
CA LYS A 3 -19.56 3.31 -7.10
C LYS A 3 -19.44 4.77 -7.53
N ARG A 4 -18.35 5.44 -7.16
CA ARG A 4 -18.01 6.78 -7.62
C ARG A 4 -16.75 6.72 -8.49
N THR A 5 -16.74 7.48 -9.57
CA THR A 5 -15.57 7.60 -10.45
C THR A 5 -14.58 8.60 -9.87
N MET A 6 -13.29 8.29 -9.97
CA MET A 6 -12.20 9.22 -9.69
C MET A 6 -11.24 9.21 -10.89
N THR A 7 -10.64 10.37 -11.17
CA THR A 7 -9.51 10.48 -12.10
C THR A 7 -8.27 10.83 -11.28
N LEU A 8 -7.20 10.09 -11.49
CA LEU A 8 -5.93 10.30 -10.80
C LEU A 8 -4.86 10.55 -11.86
N ASN A 9 -4.23 11.72 -11.80
CA ASN A 9 -3.05 12.01 -12.61
C ASN A 9 -1.83 11.53 -11.83
N LEU A 10 -0.96 10.77 -12.49
CA LEU A 10 0.28 10.26 -11.93
C LEU A 10 1.44 10.85 -12.71
N THR A 11 2.53 11.16 -12.02
CA THR A 11 3.82 11.38 -12.66
C THR A 11 4.31 10.11 -13.34
N ASP A 12 5.25 10.23 -14.27
CA ASP A 12 5.84 9.06 -14.94
C ASP A 12 6.51 8.09 -13.97
N ALA A 13 7.03 8.59 -12.84
CA ALA A 13 7.64 7.78 -11.80
C ALA A 13 6.59 6.95 -11.06
N GLU A 14 5.48 7.57 -10.65
CA GLU A 14 4.39 6.88 -9.95
C GLU A 14 3.69 5.87 -10.87
N MET A 15 3.49 6.21 -12.14
CA MET A 15 2.88 5.30 -13.11
C MET A 15 3.75 4.07 -13.35
N ARG A 16 5.09 4.24 -13.45
CA ARG A 16 6.04 3.12 -13.54
C ARG A 16 5.95 2.18 -12.33
N VAL A 17 5.90 2.74 -11.12
CA VAL A 17 5.73 1.93 -9.90
C VAL A 17 4.41 1.13 -9.95
N LEU A 18 3.33 1.76 -10.40
CA LEU A 18 2.02 1.10 -10.54
C LEU A 18 2.04 0.00 -11.60
N ASP A 19 2.72 0.20 -12.73
CA ASP A 19 2.93 -0.80 -13.76
C ASP A 19 3.71 -2.00 -13.23
N ASP A 20 4.84 -1.76 -12.57
CA ASP A 20 5.68 -2.82 -12.00
C ASP A 20 4.93 -3.64 -10.94
N LEU A 21 4.15 -2.98 -10.08
CA LEU A 21 3.31 -3.66 -9.08
C LEU A 21 2.20 -4.49 -9.74
N SER A 22 1.57 -3.95 -10.78
CA SER A 22 0.52 -4.63 -11.53
C SER A 22 1.06 -5.89 -12.19
N ALA A 23 2.22 -5.80 -12.86
CA ALA A 23 2.88 -6.94 -13.50
C ALA A 23 3.34 -8.00 -12.50
N ARG A 24 4.03 -7.60 -11.42
CA ARG A 24 4.54 -8.55 -10.42
C ARG A 24 3.44 -9.32 -9.69
N LYS A 25 2.28 -8.69 -9.49
CA LYS A 25 1.16 -9.29 -8.74
C LYS A 25 0.10 -9.91 -9.64
N ASP A 26 0.24 -9.82 -10.96
CA ASP A 26 -0.79 -10.20 -11.94
C ASP A 26 -2.15 -9.55 -11.63
N LEU A 27 -2.14 -8.22 -11.42
CA LEU A 27 -3.31 -7.43 -11.06
C LEU A 27 -3.47 -6.25 -12.01
N THR A 28 -4.72 -5.82 -12.21
CA THR A 28 -4.99 -4.54 -12.88
C THR A 28 -4.52 -3.37 -12.00
N LYS A 29 -4.13 -2.26 -12.62
CA LYS A 29 -3.80 -0.99 -11.93
C LYS A 29 -4.86 -0.58 -10.91
N THR A 30 -6.13 -0.67 -11.30
CA THR A 30 -7.26 -0.35 -10.40
C THR A 30 -7.35 -1.33 -9.22
N ALA A 31 -7.04 -2.62 -9.40
CA ALA A 31 -6.99 -3.57 -8.31
C ALA A 31 -5.83 -3.28 -7.34
N VAL A 32 -4.66 -2.91 -7.85
CA VAL A 32 -3.52 -2.47 -7.01
C VAL A 32 -3.89 -1.25 -6.18
N LEU A 33 -4.48 -0.22 -6.79
CA LEU A 33 -4.91 1.00 -6.06
C LEU A 33 -5.98 0.69 -4.99
N ARG A 34 -6.94 -0.20 -5.29
CA ARG A 34 -7.92 -0.64 -4.28
C ARG A 34 -7.25 -1.41 -3.14
N GLN A 35 -6.26 -2.25 -3.44
CA GLN A 35 -5.50 -2.96 -2.41
C GLN A 35 -4.72 -1.98 -1.54
N ALA A 36 -4.08 -0.97 -2.13
CA ALA A 36 -3.37 0.08 -1.40
C ALA A 36 -4.29 0.85 -0.44
N LEU A 37 -5.50 1.22 -0.88
CA LEU A 37 -6.48 1.89 -0.01
C LEU A 37 -6.89 1.02 1.18
N ARG A 38 -7.12 -0.28 0.97
CA ARG A 38 -7.46 -1.21 2.07
C ARG A 38 -6.30 -1.41 3.03
N LEU A 39 -5.07 -1.49 2.51
CA LEU A 39 -3.86 -1.59 3.32
C LEU A 39 -3.73 -0.35 4.20
N TYR A 40 -3.88 0.83 3.61
CA TYR A 40 -3.80 2.11 4.34
C TYR A 40 -4.84 2.16 5.46
N GLN A 41 -6.12 1.86 5.17
CA GLN A 41 -7.17 1.77 6.20
C GLN A 41 -6.82 0.80 7.33
N THR A 42 -6.23 -0.34 7.00
CA THR A 42 -5.88 -1.38 7.97
C THR A 42 -4.71 -0.96 8.87
N VAL A 43 -3.75 -0.22 8.31
CA VAL A 43 -2.62 0.34 9.06
C VAL A 43 -3.11 1.42 10.00
N GLU A 44 -3.87 2.40 9.51
CA GLU A 44 -4.44 3.49 10.33
C GLU A 44 -5.22 2.93 11.53
N ALA A 45 -6.12 1.98 11.28
CA ALA A 45 -6.92 1.37 12.36
C ALA A 45 -6.10 0.61 13.42
N ARG A 46 -4.86 0.22 13.11
CA ARG A 46 -3.92 -0.39 14.07
C ARG A 46 -3.13 0.68 14.82
N VAL A 47 -2.62 1.68 14.10
CA VAL A 47 -1.90 2.82 14.69
C VAL A 47 -2.78 3.56 15.69
N GLU A 48 -4.05 3.81 15.37
CA GLU A 48 -5.02 4.43 16.29
C GLU A 48 -5.23 3.63 17.59
N LYS A 49 -4.97 2.32 17.57
CA LYS A 49 -5.04 1.46 18.77
C LYS A 49 -3.74 1.42 19.57
N GLY A 50 -2.70 2.12 19.12
CA GLY A 50 -1.37 2.14 19.71
C GLY A 50 -0.44 1.02 19.23
N ASP A 51 -0.83 0.26 18.21
CA ASP A 51 0.03 -0.76 17.61
C ASP A 51 1.14 -0.11 16.77
N LYS A 52 2.32 -0.76 16.72
CA LYS A 52 3.45 -0.35 15.87
C LYS A 52 3.52 -1.20 14.61
N LEU A 53 3.81 -0.58 13.45
CA LEU A 53 4.14 -1.31 12.23
C LEU A 53 5.65 -1.58 12.20
N LEU A 54 6.01 -2.85 12.05
CA LEU A 54 7.39 -3.32 12.02
C LEU A 54 7.63 -4.14 10.75
N PHE A 55 8.78 -3.95 10.11
CA PHE A 55 9.32 -4.90 9.16
C PHE A 55 10.30 -5.82 9.89
N GLU A 56 10.13 -7.12 9.74
CA GLU A 56 11.04 -8.13 10.28
C GLU A 56 11.81 -8.79 9.14
N ASN A 57 13.14 -8.80 9.22
CA ASN A 57 13.96 -9.62 8.36
C ASN A 57 13.90 -11.06 8.87
N GLU A 58 13.39 -11.97 8.05
CA GLU A 58 13.16 -13.36 8.48
C GLU A 58 14.46 -14.10 8.84
N ALA A 59 15.56 -13.78 8.16
CA ALA A 59 16.86 -14.44 8.34
C ALA A 59 17.65 -13.87 9.54
N THR A 60 17.69 -12.54 9.70
CA THR A 60 18.47 -11.88 10.77
C THR A 60 17.65 -11.61 12.03
N LYS A 61 16.32 -11.69 11.94
CA LYS A 61 15.36 -11.29 12.99
C LYS A 61 15.41 -9.82 13.38
N GLU A 62 16.13 -9.00 12.61
CA GLU A 62 16.17 -7.56 12.80
C GLU A 62 14.80 -6.95 12.52
N LYS A 63 14.37 -6.04 13.40
CA LYS A 63 13.10 -5.33 13.30
C LYS A 63 13.37 -3.85 13.06
N ALA A 64 12.76 -3.31 12.01
CA ALA A 64 12.76 -1.89 11.71
C ALA A 64 11.34 -1.34 11.87
N GLU A 65 11.18 -0.31 12.70
CA GLU A 65 9.91 0.39 12.88
C GLU A 65 9.65 1.34 11.70
N LEU A 66 8.46 1.23 11.12
CA LEU A 66 8.03 2.13 10.05
C LEU A 66 7.09 3.19 10.63
N MET A 67 7.51 4.45 10.58
CA MET A 67 6.65 5.58 10.83
C MET A 67 6.00 6.03 9.51
N PHE A 68 4.68 6.21 9.53
CA PHE A 68 3.98 6.95 8.47
C PHE A 68 4.06 8.45 8.80
N LEU A 69 4.37 9.27 7.81
CA LEU A 69 4.37 10.74 7.90
C LEU A 69 3.05 11.30 7.38
#